data_AF-A0A1Q9Q238-F1
#
_entry.id   AF-A0A1Q9Q238-F1
#
_cell.length_a   1.000
_cell.length_b   1.000
_cell.length_c   1.000
_cell.angle_alpha   90.00
_cell.angle_beta   90.00
_cell.angle_gamma   90.00
#
_symmetry.space_group_name_H-M   'P 1'
#
loop_
_entity.id
_entity.type
_entity.pdbx_description
1 polymer ?
#
loop_
_entity_poly.entity_id
_entity_poly.type
_entity_poly.pdbx_seq_one_letter_code
_entity_poly.pdbx_strand_id
1 'polypeptide(L)'
;MRLFGAILGFFAVDFLFHLIDALAFGMKAETGAERIGAVGVGVTVLLLLIALFYRFFPKSFFHGFIVATGLFLSFDIVVFHWIFQLHRITSGAEANWLEPIFVVTGTILVIFGIKKEKMITIKNDTEIGL
;
A
#
# COMPACT_ATOMS: atom_id res chain seq x y z
N MET A 1 18.62 -10.60 13.63
CA MET A 1 17.23 -10.14 13.88
C MET A 1 16.56 -9.53 12.64
N ARG A 2 17.20 -8.62 11.89
CA ARG A 2 16.60 -8.04 10.66
C ARG A 2 16.24 -9.06 9.58
N LEU A 3 17.14 -10.01 9.30
CA LEU A 3 16.91 -11.10 8.35
C LEU A 3 15.73 -11.99 8.79
N PHE A 4 15.63 -12.27 10.09
CA PHE A 4 14.55 -13.08 10.65
C PHE A 4 13.19 -12.39 10.49
N GLY A 5 13.12 -11.06 10.69
CA GLY A 5 11.90 -10.27 10.42
C GLY A 5 11.53 -10.21 8.94
N ALA A 6 12.50 -10.13 8.03
CA ALA A 6 12.25 -10.21 6.59
C ALA A 6 11.71 -11.59 6.17
N ILE A 7 12.28 -12.65 6.73
CA ILE A 7 11.84 -14.04 6.50
C ILE A 7 10.42 -14.24 7.06
N LEU A 8 10.15 -13.80 8.29
CA LEU A 8 8.82 -13.87 8.90
C LEU A 8 7.80 -13.06 8.12
N GLY A 9 8.16 -11.86 7.65
CA GLY A 9 7.31 -11.03 6.81
C GLY A 9 7.01 -11.70 5.46
N PHE A 10 8.03 -12.28 4.82
CA PHE A 10 7.87 -13.06 3.59
C PHE A 10 6.90 -14.22 3.78
N PHE A 11 7.10 -15.05 4.81
CA PHE A 11 6.22 -16.18 5.09
C PHE A 11 4.82 -15.76 5.55
N ALA A 12 4.69 -14.66 6.30
CA ALA A 12 3.38 -14.16 6.71
C ALA A 12 2.57 -13.66 5.50
N VAL A 13 3.22 -12.92 4.59
CA VAL A 13 2.64 -12.48 3.32
C VAL A 13 2.29 -13.70 2.47
N ASP A 14 3.23 -14.62 2.26
CA ASP A 14 3.02 -15.83 1.48
C ASP A 14 1.87 -16.70 2.03
N PHE A 15 1.80 -16.87 3.35
CA PHE A 15 0.69 -17.55 4.02
C PHE A 15 -0.65 -16.83 3.85
N LEU A 16 -0.68 -15.50 3.96
CA LEU A 16 -1.89 -14.69 3.78
C LEU A 16 -2.41 -14.69 2.34
N PHE A 17 -1.53 -14.78 1.33
CA PHE A 17 -1.90 -14.68 -0.08
C PHE A 17 -2.07 -16.04 -0.79
N HIS A 18 -1.42 -17.13 -0.33
CA HIS A 18 -1.45 -18.42 -1.02
C HIS A 18 -2.18 -19.55 -0.27
N LEU A 19 -2.36 -19.47 1.06
CA LEU A 19 -3.10 -20.49 1.83
C LEU A 19 -4.56 -20.10 2.09
N ILE A 20 -4.83 -18.79 2.15
CA ILE A 20 -6.18 -18.28 1.98
C ILE A 20 -6.32 -18.13 0.47
N ASP A 21 -7.01 -19.06 -0.20
CA ASP A 21 -7.58 -18.75 -1.50
C ASP A 21 -8.24 -17.39 -1.31
N ALA A 22 -7.72 -16.34 -1.95
CA ALA A 22 -8.28 -14.99 -1.89
C ALA A 22 -9.60 -14.92 -2.66
N LEU A 23 -10.45 -15.94 -2.49
CA LEU A 23 -11.88 -15.83 -2.57
C LEU A 23 -12.27 -14.85 -1.47
N ALA A 24 -12.75 -13.67 -1.87
CA ALA A 24 -13.67 -12.89 -1.05
C ALA A 24 -14.96 -13.72 -0.86
N PHE A 25 -14.88 -14.83 -0.12
CA PHE A 25 -15.98 -15.76 0.11
C PHE A 25 -16.73 -16.23 -1.16
N GLY A 26 -16.09 -16.17 -2.34
CA GLY A 26 -16.75 -16.41 -3.64
C GLY A 26 -17.87 -15.43 -4.01
N MET A 27 -18.08 -14.36 -3.22
CA MET A 27 -19.13 -13.38 -3.45
C MET A 27 -18.60 -12.27 -4.35
N LYS A 28 -19.00 -12.30 -5.62
CA LYS A 28 -18.72 -11.21 -6.54
C LYS A 28 -19.59 -10.01 -6.14
N ALA A 29 -18.98 -8.84 -6.00
CA ALA A 29 -19.72 -7.60 -5.81
C ALA A 29 -20.45 -7.23 -7.11
N GLU A 30 -21.77 -7.42 -7.14
CA GLU A 30 -22.61 -7.25 -8.31
C GLU A 30 -23.07 -5.79 -8.43
N THR A 31 -23.35 -5.13 -7.30
CA THR A 31 -23.79 -3.74 -7.28
C THR A 31 -22.62 -2.77 -7.14
N GLY A 32 -22.79 -1.53 -7.62
CA GLY A 32 -21.79 -0.48 -7.42
C GLY A 32 -21.56 -0.17 -5.93
N ALA A 33 -22.61 -0.27 -5.10
CA ALA A 33 -22.52 -0.07 -3.66
C ALA A 33 -21.67 -1.16 -2.99
N GLU A 34 -21.82 -2.42 -3.37
CA GLU A 34 -20.98 -3.53 -2.88
C GLU A 34 -19.52 -3.34 -3.26
N ARG A 35 -19.23 -2.90 -4.49
CA ARG A 35 -17.85 -2.65 -4.94
C ARG A 35 -17.21 -1.50 -4.17
N ILE A 36 -17.93 -0.40 -3.97
CA ILE A 36 -17.47 0.71 -3.13
C ILE A 36 -17.28 0.26 -1.68
N GLY A 37 -18.19 -0.55 -1.15
CA GLY A 37 -18.08 -1.13 0.20
C GLY A 37 -16.81 -1.97 0.35
N ALA A 38 -16.53 -2.85 -0.61
CA ALA A 38 -15.32 -3.68 -0.63
C ALA A 38 -14.04 -2.82 -0.66
N VAL A 39 -14.00 -1.78 -1.52
CA VAL A 39 -12.90 -0.82 -1.55
C VAL A 39 -12.76 -0.09 -0.21
N GLY A 40 -13.87 0.34 0.39
CA GLY A 40 -13.89 1.02 1.70
C GLY A 40 -13.34 0.15 2.83
N VAL A 41 -13.65 -1.15 2.84
CA VAL A 41 -13.06 -2.11 3.77
C VAL A 41 -11.55 -2.22 3.55
N GLY A 42 -11.10 -2.37 2.30
CA GLY A 42 -9.68 -2.41 1.96
C GLY A 42 -8.91 -1.16 2.44
N VAL A 43 -9.47 0.02 2.19
CA VAL A 43 -8.90 1.30 2.68
C VAL A 43 -8.86 1.34 4.21
N THR A 44 -9.92 0.89 4.88
CA THR A 44 -9.97 0.86 6.35
C THR A 44 -8.89 -0.04 6.93
N VAL A 45 -8.71 -1.25 6.38
CA VAL A 45 -7.65 -2.18 6.78
C VAL A 45 -6.28 -1.56 6.54
N LEU A 46 -6.06 -0.92 5.38
CA LEU A 46 -4.81 -0.25 5.09
C LEU A 46 -4.50 0.86 6.11
N LEU A 47 -5.49 1.68 6.49
CA LEU A 47 -5.31 2.72 7.50
C LEU A 47 -4.97 2.13 8.87
N LEU A 48 -5.59 1.02 9.26
CA LEU A 48 -5.24 0.29 10.49
C LEU A 48 -3.80 -0.23 10.44
N LEU A 49 -3.35 -0.77 9.31
CA LEU A 49 -1.97 -1.22 9.12
C LEU A 49 -0.98 -0.05 9.16
N ILE A 50 -1.30 1.09 8.55
CA ILE A 50 -0.50 2.32 8.64
C ILE A 50 -0.35 2.73 10.11
N ALA A 51 -1.45 2.77 10.86
CA ALA A 51 -1.42 3.13 12.28
C ALA A 51 -0.61 2.13 13.12
N LEU A 52 -0.79 0.82 12.87
CA LEU A 52 -0.06 -0.25 13.52
C LEU A 52 1.45 -0.13 13.25
N PHE A 53 1.84 0.02 11.99
CA PHE A 53 3.25 0.08 11.61
C PHE A 53 3.93 1.35 12.07
N TYR A 54 3.19 2.47 12.08
CA TYR A 54 3.68 3.71 12.69
C TYR A 54 4.00 3.54 14.18
N ARG A 55 3.18 2.75 14.90
CA ARG A 55 3.29 2.56 16.35
C ARG A 55 4.38 1.56 16.75
N PHE A 56 4.54 0.47 16.01
CA PHE A 56 5.33 -0.68 16.42
C PHE A 56 6.66 -0.85 15.68
N PHE A 57 6.86 -0.22 14.52
CA PHE A 57 8.05 -0.42 13.70
C PHE A 57 8.97 0.81 13.67
N PRO A 58 10.28 0.61 13.36
CA PRO A 58 11.22 1.71 13.19
C PRO A 58 10.79 2.68 12.09
N LYS A 59 11.15 3.96 12.23
CA LYS A 59 10.76 5.01 11.25
C LYS A 59 11.20 4.71 9.82
N SER A 60 12.41 4.16 9.66
CA SER A 60 12.91 3.75 8.33
C SER A 60 12.04 2.67 7.68
N PHE A 61 11.63 1.66 8.45
CA PHE A 61 10.67 0.66 7.97
C PHE A 61 9.33 1.30 7.59
N PHE A 62 8.79 2.15 8.47
CA PHE A 62 7.52 2.82 8.23
C PHE A 62 7.55 3.69 6.97
N HIS A 63 8.61 4.47 6.75
CA HIS A 63 8.74 5.26 5.53
C HIS A 63 8.86 4.39 4.29
N GLY A 64 9.63 3.30 4.34
CA GLY A 64 9.69 2.30 3.27
C GLY A 64 8.31 1.70 2.96
N PHE A 65 7.54 1.34 3.99
CA PHE A 65 6.17 0.86 3.84
C PHE A 65 5.23 1.90 3.20
N ILE A 66 5.34 3.17 3.59
CA ILE A 66 4.56 4.26 3.00
C ILE A 66 4.92 4.48 1.53
N VAL A 67 6.21 4.43 1.17
CA VAL A 67 6.64 4.51 -0.23
C VAL A 67 6.10 3.34 -1.04
N ALA A 68 6.21 2.11 -0.53
CA ALA A 68 5.70 0.92 -1.21
C ALA A 68 4.18 0.98 -1.42
N THR A 69 3.44 1.38 -0.38
CA THR A 69 1.99 1.60 -0.46
C THR A 69 1.67 2.68 -1.51
N GLY A 70 2.43 3.76 -1.52
CA GLY A 70 2.25 4.83 -2.49
C GLY A 70 2.50 4.39 -3.93
N LEU A 71 3.54 3.59 -4.18
CA LEU A 71 3.83 3.02 -5.50
C LEU A 71 2.71 2.07 -5.95
N PHE A 72 2.21 1.23 -5.05
CA PHE A 72 1.06 0.36 -5.34
C PHE A 72 -0.21 1.15 -5.67
N LEU A 73 -0.48 2.25 -4.98
CA LEU A 73 -1.65 3.10 -5.28
C LEU A 73 -1.46 4.01 -6.50
N SER A 74 -0.24 4.15 -7.05
CA SER A 74 0.03 5.07 -8.15
C SER A 74 0.60 4.39 -9.38
N PHE A 75 1.84 3.91 -9.30
CA PHE A 75 2.53 3.26 -10.41
C PHE A 75 1.75 2.05 -10.94
N ASP A 76 1.26 1.19 -10.04
CA ASP A 76 0.51 -0.01 -10.43
C ASP A 76 -0.76 0.36 -11.22
N ILE A 77 -1.53 1.33 -10.72
CA ILE A 77 -2.72 1.83 -11.41
C ILE A 77 -2.35 2.45 -12.77
N VAL A 78 -1.42 3.39 -12.82
CA VAL A 78 -1.08 4.08 -14.07
C VAL A 78 -0.57 3.09 -15.11
N VAL A 79 0.33 2.19 -14.71
CA VAL A 79 1.00 1.29 -15.65
C VAL A 79 0.12 0.09 -15.97
N PHE A 80 -0.33 -0.65 -14.96
CA PHE A 80 -1.03 -1.91 -15.19
C PHE A 80 -2.54 -1.74 -15.39
N HIS A 81 -3.18 -0.71 -14.82
CA HIS A 81 -4.63 -0.51 -14.99
C HIS A 81 -4.95 0.37 -16.19
N TRP A 82 -4.19 1.44 -16.41
CA TRP A 82 -4.52 2.41 -17.46
C TRP A 82 -3.79 2.15 -18.76
N ILE A 83 -2.46 1.95 -18.71
CA ILE A 83 -1.65 1.74 -19.92
C ILE A 83 -1.84 0.32 -20.45
N PHE A 84 -1.57 -0.69 -19.62
CA PHE A 84 -1.63 -2.10 -20.05
C PHE A 84 -3.02 -2.73 -19.89
N GLN A 85 -3.94 -2.09 -19.16
CA GLN A 85 -5.32 -2.56 -18.97
C GLN A 85 -5.42 -4.02 -18.49
N LEU A 86 -4.47 -4.46 -17.66
CA LEU A 86 -4.40 -5.84 -17.18
C LEU A 86 -5.53 -6.16 -16.20
N HIS A 87 -5.84 -5.23 -15.31
CA HIS A 87 -6.97 -5.32 -14.39
C HIS A 87 -7.41 -3.94 -13.92
N ARG A 88 -8.59 -3.86 -13.31
CA ARG A 88 -9.16 -2.63 -12.73
C ARG A 88 -9.39 -2.84 -11.25
N ILE A 89 -9.32 -1.78 -10.45
CA ILE A 89 -9.58 -1.89 -9.00
C ILE A 89 -11.03 -2.31 -8.74
N THR A 90 -11.96 -1.82 -9.55
CA THR A 90 -13.36 -2.25 -9.55
C THR A 90 -13.82 -2.42 -10.99
N SER A 91 -14.80 -3.30 -11.20
CA SER A 91 -15.33 -3.60 -12.55
C SER A 91 -16.39 -2.60 -13.03
N GLY A 92 -16.77 -1.61 -12.22
CA GLY A 92 -17.82 -0.65 -12.56
C GLY A 92 -17.31 0.74 -12.94
N ALA A 93 -18.26 1.64 -13.23
CA ALA A 93 -17.96 3.03 -13.60
C ALA A 93 -17.27 3.81 -12.48
N GLU A 94 -17.37 3.34 -11.24
CA GLU A 94 -16.72 3.95 -10.08
C GLU A 94 -15.19 3.94 -10.15
N ALA A 95 -14.59 3.00 -10.88
CA ALA A 95 -13.16 2.99 -11.13
C ALA A 95 -12.67 4.27 -11.82
N ASN A 96 -13.50 4.93 -12.64
CA ASN A 96 -13.12 6.14 -13.38
C ASN A 96 -12.78 7.33 -12.48
N TRP A 97 -13.31 7.37 -11.26
CA TRP A 97 -13.00 8.42 -10.29
C TRP A 97 -12.19 7.89 -9.10
N LEU A 98 -12.34 6.62 -8.71
CA LEU A 98 -11.53 6.01 -7.64
C LEU A 98 -10.05 5.89 -8.03
N GLU A 99 -9.75 5.39 -9.22
CA GLU A 99 -8.37 5.16 -9.65
C GLU A 99 -7.56 6.46 -9.70
N PRO A 100 -8.04 7.59 -10.27
CA PRO A 100 -7.32 8.86 -10.21
C PRO A 100 -7.07 9.37 -8.79
N ILE A 101 -8.03 9.21 -7.88
CA ILE A 101 -7.87 9.60 -6.48
C ILE A 101 -6.73 8.80 -5.85
N PHE A 102 -6.72 7.47 -6.05
CA PHE A 102 -5.66 6.62 -5.54
C PHE A 102 -4.31 6.96 -6.14
N VAL A 103 -4.23 7.29 -7.43
CA VAL A 103 -2.97 7.72 -8.06
C VAL A 103 -2.41 8.99 -7.40
N VAL A 104 -3.26 9.99 -7.17
CA VAL A 104 -2.85 11.24 -6.52
C VAL A 104 -2.43 10.97 -5.07
N THR A 105 -3.23 10.22 -4.31
CA THR A 105 -2.89 9.86 -2.92
C THR A 105 -1.59 9.06 -2.86
N GLY A 106 -1.42 8.06 -3.74
CA GLY A 106 -0.23 7.23 -3.81
C GLY A 106 1.02 8.05 -4.12
N THR A 107 0.92 8.99 -5.07
CA THR A 107 2.02 9.91 -5.40
C THR A 107 2.41 10.77 -4.19
N ILE A 108 1.44 11.28 -3.43
CA ILE A 108 1.68 12.05 -2.21
C ILE A 108 2.41 11.18 -1.16
N LEU A 109 2.00 9.93 -0.98
CA LEU A 109 2.63 9.00 -0.05
C LEU A 109 4.08 8.69 -0.43
N VAL A 110 4.37 8.44 -1.72
CA VAL A 110 5.74 8.24 -2.21
C VAL A 110 6.61 9.45 -1.87
N ILE A 111 6.15 10.65 -2.23
CA ILE A 111 6.89 11.89 -1.99
C ILE A 111 7.11 12.08 -0.47
N PHE A 112 6.09 11.85 0.34
CA PHE A 112 6.16 11.98 1.79
C PHE A 112 7.19 11.01 2.39
N GLY A 113 7.11 9.72 2.05
CA GLY A 113 8.01 8.71 2.60
C GLY A 113 9.48 8.96 2.25
N ILE A 114 9.77 9.31 0.98
CA ILE A 114 11.12 9.65 0.52
C ILE A 114 11.65 10.90 1.25
N LYS A 115 10.86 11.97 1.31
CA LYS A 115 11.28 13.22 1.98
C LYS A 115 11.57 12.99 3.45
N LYS A 116 10.72 12.22 4.14
CA LYS A 116 10.88 11.94 5.58
C LYS A 116 12.11 11.08 5.85
N GLU A 117 12.36 10.07 5.03
CA GLU A 117 13.56 9.25 5.18
C GLU A 117 14.84 10.05 4.96
N LYS A 118 14.88 10.86 3.89
CA LYS A 118 16.03 11.72 3.59
C LYS A 118 16.36 12.68 4.74
N MET A 119 15.34 13.26 5.38
CA MET A 119 15.56 14.15 6.55
C MET A 119 16.14 13.41 7.75
N ILE A 120 15.74 12.15 7.99
CA ILE A 120 16.33 11.33 9.07
C ILE A 120 17.79 11.03 8.77
N THR A 121 18.12 10.65 7.53
CA THR A 121 19.51 10.38 7.13
C THR A 121 20.39 11.61 7.33
N ILE A 122 19.99 12.78 6.83
CA ILE A 122 20.75 14.03 6.97
C ILE A 122 20.98 14.38 8.45
N LYS A 123 19.95 14.22 9.29
CA LYS A 123 20.07 14.48 10.73
C LYS A 123 21.11 13.55 11.37
N ASN A 124 21.06 12.26 11.06
CA ASN A 124 22.01 11.30 11.58
C ASN A 124 23.44 11.65 11.15
N ASP A 125 23.66 11.98 9.88
CA ASP A 125 24.99 12.34 9.36
C ASP A 125 25.56 13.58 10.09
N THR A 126 24.71 14.58 10.36
CA THR A 126 25.09 15.79 11.10
C THR A 126 25.43 15.50 12.56
N GLU A 127 24.71 14.59 13.22
CA GLU A 127 24.98 14.19 14.61
C GLU A 127 26.26 13.37 14.76
N ILE A 128 26.71 12.68 13.70
CA ILE A 128 27.94 11.86 13.69
C ILE A 128 29.18 12.68 13.28
N GLY A 129 29.01 13.96 12.91
CA GLY A 129 30.11 14.89 12.62
C GLY A 129 30.82 14.62 11.29
N LEU A 130 30.09 14.13 10.28
CA LEU A 130 30.53 14.10 8.89
C LEU A 130 30.32 15.45 8.18
#